data_AF-A0A9P8ENL4-F1
#
_entry.id   AF-A0A9P8ENL4-F1
#
_cell.length_a   1.000
_cell.length_b   1.000
_cell.length_c   1.000
_cell.angle_alpha   90.00
_cell.angle_beta   90.00
_cell.angle_gamma   90.00
#
_symmetry.space_group_name_H-M   'P 1'
#
loop_
_entity.id
_entity.type
_entity.pdbx_description
1 polymer ?
#
loop_
_entity_poly.entity_id
_entity_poly.type
_entity_poly.pdbx_seq_one_letter_code
_entity_poly.pdbx_strand_id
1 'polypeptide(L)'
;MLVPSLVPLLLCFSAQLVSVSSSPVVVERAASTCSANDIAIVKRTAPADPVYFCQWWQQDVRTRSPFMEFTPTQVDTLCKCISPIATTGPKCKRKRRRSEIEERAADPNAGRSASSCSAEVSVQFTEPWRFCTFYTAYPRTTSPFKKYTASALTSLCKCAITKPSTTTSKKRKADYHVQEDFNDKYQEDKYFDQASNSAEAGNNQQQKADND
;
A
#
# COMPACT_ATOMS: atom_id res chain seq x y z
N MET A 1 84.86 -20.44 -33.65
CA MET A 1 84.48 -19.10 -33.17
C MET A 1 83.43 -19.29 -32.09
N LEU A 2 83.88 -19.25 -30.83
CA LEU A 2 83.57 -18.20 -29.84
C LEU A 2 82.08 -18.13 -29.47
N VAL A 3 81.78 -18.63 -28.27
CA VAL A 3 80.60 -18.28 -27.48
C VAL A 3 80.94 -17.00 -26.69
N PRO A 4 80.01 -16.04 -26.61
CA PRO A 4 79.57 -15.56 -25.28
C PRO A 4 78.03 -15.45 -25.27
N SER A 5 77.33 -16.13 -24.36
CA SER A 5 77.04 -15.70 -22.99
C SER A 5 76.37 -14.32 -22.92
N LEU A 6 75.03 -14.31 -22.83
CA LEU A 6 74.26 -13.34 -22.05
C LEU A 6 73.06 -14.07 -21.41
N VAL A 7 73.28 -14.47 -20.16
CA VAL A 7 72.31 -14.83 -19.11
C VAL A 7 71.51 -13.53 -18.76
N PRO A 8 70.40 -13.54 -18.02
CA PRO A 8 69.05 -14.10 -18.24
C PRO A 8 67.97 -13.01 -18.00
N LEU A 9 67.08 -12.68 -18.93
CA LEU A 9 65.92 -11.83 -18.57
C LEU A 9 64.78 -12.68 -18.03
N LEU A 10 64.96 -13.08 -16.77
CA LEU A 10 63.90 -13.39 -15.81
C LEU A 10 62.95 -12.18 -15.74
N LEU A 11 61.87 -12.20 -16.51
CA LEU A 11 60.68 -11.44 -16.18
C LEU A 11 59.47 -12.33 -16.41
N CYS A 12 59.15 -13.04 -15.32
CA CYS A 12 57.84 -13.49 -14.91
C CYS A 12 56.69 -13.04 -15.82
N PHE A 13 56.31 -13.86 -16.80
CA PHE A 13 54.91 -13.91 -17.24
C PHE A 13 54.11 -14.62 -16.15
N SER A 14 53.99 -13.94 -15.01
CA SER A 14 53.03 -14.28 -13.97
C SER A 14 51.65 -14.21 -14.60
N ALA A 15 51.01 -15.36 -14.67
CA ALA A 15 49.59 -15.51 -14.92
C ALA A 15 48.81 -14.52 -14.06
N GLN A 16 48.41 -13.40 -14.65
CA GLN A 16 47.28 -12.65 -14.14
C GLN A 16 46.04 -13.42 -14.59
N LEU A 17 45.74 -14.50 -13.88
CA LEU A 17 44.36 -14.82 -13.61
C LEU A 17 43.84 -13.59 -12.87
N VAL A 18 43.28 -12.65 -13.63
CA VAL A 18 42.32 -11.70 -13.10
C VAL A 18 41.17 -12.60 -12.65
N SER A 19 41.26 -13.10 -11.42
CA SER A 19 40.11 -13.45 -10.63
C SER A 19 39.33 -12.16 -10.55
N VAL A 20 38.45 -11.96 -11.52
CA VAL A 20 37.31 -11.06 -11.39
C VAL A 20 36.55 -11.65 -10.22
N SER A 21 36.88 -11.18 -9.01
CA SER A 21 36.10 -11.37 -7.82
C SER A 21 34.80 -10.65 -8.09
N SER A 22 33.90 -11.33 -8.81
CA SER A 22 32.52 -10.91 -8.92
C SER A 22 32.03 -10.79 -7.49
N SER A 23 31.77 -9.56 -7.06
CA SER A 23 31.36 -9.24 -5.70
C SER A 23 30.30 -10.24 -5.24
N PRO A 24 30.29 -10.67 -3.97
CA PRO A 24 29.28 -11.58 -3.44
C PRO A 24 27.87 -10.96 -3.34
N VAL A 25 27.57 -9.93 -4.14
CA VAL A 25 26.27 -9.25 -4.16
C VAL A 25 25.26 -9.99 -5.05
N VAL A 26 25.65 -11.09 -5.71
CA VAL A 26 24.75 -11.89 -6.56
C VAL A 26 24.47 -13.29 -6.00
N VAL A 27 25.27 -13.79 -5.05
CA VAL A 27 25.00 -15.09 -4.38
C VAL A 27 24.23 -14.90 -3.06
N GLU A 28 24.05 -13.67 -2.59
CA GLU A 28 23.07 -13.35 -1.54
C GLU A 28 21.69 -12.98 -2.10
N ARG A 29 21.41 -13.31 -3.37
CA ARG A 29 20.02 -13.37 -3.89
C ARG A 29 19.34 -14.71 -3.64
N ALA A 30 20.00 -15.60 -2.89
CA ALA A 30 19.37 -16.73 -2.20
C ALA A 30 19.06 -16.41 -0.72
N ALA A 31 19.18 -15.15 -0.28
CA ALA A 31 18.71 -14.70 1.03
C ALA A 31 17.18 -14.62 1.02
N SER A 32 16.56 -15.63 1.64
CA SER A 32 15.18 -15.71 2.12
C SER A 32 14.14 -14.83 1.40
N THR A 33 13.23 -15.48 0.67
CA THR A 33 11.96 -14.96 0.13
C THR A 33 11.02 -14.29 1.15
N CYS A 34 11.46 -14.17 2.41
CA CYS A 34 10.75 -13.67 3.58
C CYS A 34 11.49 -12.50 4.22
N SER A 35 11.71 -11.40 3.46
CA SER A 35 12.30 -10.18 4.01
C SER A 35 11.50 -9.67 5.20
N ALA A 36 12.17 -9.43 6.34
CA ALA A 36 11.52 -8.92 7.55
C ALA A 36 10.86 -7.56 7.32
N ASN A 37 11.49 -6.69 6.52
CA ASN A 37 10.94 -5.39 6.15
C ASN A 37 9.67 -5.54 5.29
N ASP A 38 9.67 -6.45 4.32
CA ASP A 38 8.51 -6.65 3.45
C ASP A 38 7.34 -7.27 4.22
N ILE A 39 7.62 -8.19 5.15
CA ILE A 39 6.64 -8.74 6.10
C ILE A 39 6.07 -7.62 6.98
N ALA A 40 6.91 -6.71 7.46
CA ALA A 40 6.47 -5.58 8.28
C ALA A 40 5.55 -4.64 7.48
N ILE A 41 5.80 -4.43 6.19
CA ILE A 41 4.88 -3.68 5.31
C ILE A 41 3.53 -4.40 5.24
N VAL A 42 3.50 -5.71 4.95
CA VAL A 42 2.22 -6.46 4.89
C VAL A 42 1.44 -6.36 6.21
N LYS A 43 2.13 -6.54 7.35
CA LYS A 43 1.50 -6.43 8.68
C LYS A 43 0.99 -5.03 8.98
N ARG A 44 1.72 -3.99 8.56
CA ARG A 44 1.30 -2.60 8.77
C ARG A 44 0.11 -2.23 7.89
N THR A 45 0.10 -2.70 6.64
CA THR A 45 -0.96 -2.39 5.67
C THR A 45 -2.24 -3.15 5.97
N ALA A 46 -2.18 -4.38 6.48
CA ALA A 46 -3.34 -5.18 6.91
C ALA A 46 -3.33 -5.41 8.44
N PRO A 47 -3.45 -4.35 9.26
CA PRO A 47 -3.07 -4.37 10.68
C PRO A 47 -4.02 -5.17 11.58
N ALA A 48 -5.28 -5.35 11.19
CA ALA A 48 -6.28 -5.98 12.04
C ALA A 48 -6.01 -7.47 12.29
N ASP A 49 -5.67 -8.22 11.24
CA ASP A 49 -5.31 -9.64 11.33
C ASP A 49 -4.49 -10.07 10.09
N PRO A 50 -3.16 -9.81 10.08
CA PRO A 50 -2.30 -10.13 8.95
C PRO A 50 -2.28 -11.62 8.62
N VAL A 51 -2.41 -12.50 9.63
CA VAL A 51 -2.39 -13.95 9.46
C VAL A 51 -3.65 -14.40 8.73
N TYR A 52 -4.83 -13.96 9.17
CA TYR A 52 -6.09 -14.28 8.51
C TYR A 52 -6.14 -13.73 7.08
N PHE A 53 -5.69 -12.49 6.87
CA PHE A 53 -5.57 -11.92 5.53
C PHE A 53 -4.72 -12.83 4.63
N CYS A 54 -3.56 -13.28 5.11
CA CYS A 54 -2.67 -14.14 4.34
C CYS A 54 -3.21 -15.55 4.12
N GLN A 55 -3.99 -16.09 5.03
CA GLN A 55 -4.72 -17.35 4.81
C GLN A 55 -5.77 -17.19 3.71
N TRP A 56 -6.56 -16.11 3.74
CA TRP A 56 -7.52 -15.80 2.69
C TRP A 56 -6.85 -15.55 1.34
N TRP A 57 -5.72 -14.84 1.33
CA TRP A 57 -4.97 -14.53 0.12
C TRP A 57 -4.57 -15.81 -0.62
N GLN A 58 -4.04 -16.78 0.12
CA GLN A 58 -3.55 -18.07 -0.40
C GLN A 58 -4.67 -19.02 -0.89
N GLN A 59 -5.95 -18.70 -0.69
CA GLN A 59 -7.06 -19.55 -1.15
C GLN A 59 -7.29 -19.48 -2.67
N ASP A 60 -6.92 -18.37 -3.31
CA ASP A 60 -7.18 -18.11 -4.72
C ASP A 60 -5.95 -17.48 -5.37
N VAL A 61 -5.61 -17.89 -6.59
CA VAL A 61 -4.56 -17.22 -7.38
C VAL A 61 -5.05 -15.85 -7.83
N ARG A 62 -4.17 -14.84 -7.79
CA ARG A 62 -4.52 -13.43 -8.06
C ARG A 62 -3.63 -12.82 -9.13
N THR A 63 -4.24 -11.99 -9.97
CA THR A 63 -3.56 -11.22 -11.03
C THR A 63 -3.36 -9.75 -10.66
N ARG A 64 -3.91 -9.30 -9.52
CA ARG A 64 -3.84 -7.92 -9.02
C ARG A 64 -3.52 -7.93 -7.53
N SER A 65 -2.88 -6.86 -7.06
CA SER A 65 -2.50 -6.67 -5.65
C SER A 65 -3.15 -5.40 -5.09
N PRO A 66 -3.66 -5.42 -3.84
CA PRO A 66 -4.07 -4.21 -3.13
C PRO A 66 -2.88 -3.45 -2.53
N PHE A 67 -1.69 -4.07 -2.45
CA PHE A 67 -0.48 -3.44 -1.94
C PHE A 67 0.16 -2.53 -2.98
N MET A 68 0.79 -1.46 -2.52
CA MET A 68 1.52 -0.51 -3.38
C MET A 68 2.88 -1.06 -3.80
N GLU A 69 3.51 -1.78 -2.88
CA GLU A 69 4.90 -2.18 -2.90
C GLU A 69 5.09 -3.55 -3.57
N PHE A 70 4.02 -4.34 -3.63
CA PHE A 70 4.11 -5.75 -3.96
C PHE A 70 3.18 -6.15 -5.10
N THR A 71 3.76 -6.84 -6.08
CA THR A 71 3.03 -7.63 -7.08
C THR A 71 2.29 -8.80 -6.42
N PRO A 72 1.28 -9.40 -7.09
CA PRO A 72 0.54 -10.54 -6.52
C PRO A 72 1.44 -11.71 -6.11
N THR A 73 2.46 -12.02 -6.93
CA THR A 73 3.43 -13.10 -6.67
C THR A 73 4.31 -12.80 -5.45
N GLN A 74 4.67 -11.53 -5.23
CA GLN A 74 5.39 -11.12 -4.02
C GLN A 74 4.49 -11.28 -2.79
N VAL A 75 3.22 -10.88 -2.86
CA VAL A 75 2.26 -11.07 -1.76
C VAL A 75 2.04 -12.57 -1.46
N ASP A 76 1.93 -13.43 -2.47
CA ASP A 76 1.88 -14.89 -2.28
C ASP A 76 3.07 -15.40 -1.49
N THR A 77 4.25 -14.90 -1.82
CA THR A 77 5.50 -15.31 -1.20
C THR A 77 5.56 -14.83 0.25
N LEU A 78 5.29 -13.55 0.50
CA LEU A 78 5.25 -12.97 1.84
C LEU A 78 4.17 -13.61 2.72
N CYS A 79 3.01 -13.95 2.16
CA CYS A 79 1.94 -14.59 2.93
C CYS A 79 2.25 -16.03 3.32
N LYS A 80 3.07 -16.76 2.56
CA LYS A 80 3.62 -18.06 2.99
C LYS A 80 4.59 -17.91 4.17
N CYS A 81 5.28 -16.78 4.26
CA CYS A 81 6.16 -16.47 5.40
C CYS A 81 5.35 -16.10 6.66
N ILE A 82 4.27 -15.34 6.50
CA ILE A 82 3.43 -14.85 7.61
C ILE A 82 2.52 -15.95 8.15
N SER A 83 1.93 -16.75 7.27
CA SER A 83 1.06 -17.88 7.61
C SER A 83 1.50 -19.08 6.79
N PRO A 84 2.58 -19.78 7.20
CA PRO A 84 2.95 -21.03 6.57
C PRO A 84 1.80 -22.00 6.72
N ILE A 85 1.19 -22.40 5.60
CA ILE A 85 0.23 -23.49 5.59
C ILE A 85 1.01 -24.72 6.01
N ALA A 86 0.71 -25.29 7.19
CA ALA A 86 1.23 -26.60 7.56
C ALA A 86 0.88 -27.56 6.41
N THR A 87 1.89 -28.05 5.71
CA THR A 87 1.79 -28.77 4.43
C THR A 87 1.16 -30.17 4.54
N THR A 88 0.43 -30.46 5.61
CA THR A 88 -0.30 -31.71 5.85
C THR A 88 -1.79 -31.52 5.60
N GLY A 89 -2.18 -31.37 4.34
CA GLY A 89 -3.59 -31.28 3.97
C GLY A 89 -3.79 -31.40 2.46
N PRO A 90 -4.67 -32.30 1.97
CA PRO A 90 -4.94 -32.45 0.55
C PRO A 90 -5.42 -31.13 -0.06
N LYS A 91 -4.77 -30.68 -1.15
CA LYS A 91 -5.23 -29.54 -1.95
C LYS A 91 -6.55 -29.90 -2.64
N CYS A 92 -7.66 -29.69 -1.96
CA CYS A 92 -8.98 -29.80 -2.58
C CYS A 92 -9.14 -28.69 -3.63
N LYS A 93 -9.04 -29.05 -4.91
CA LYS A 93 -9.57 -28.23 -6.01
C LYS A 93 -11.09 -28.13 -5.85
N ARG A 94 -11.56 -27.16 -5.07
CA ARG A 94 -13.00 -26.88 -4.96
C ARG A 94 -13.45 -26.17 -6.25
N LYS A 95 -14.14 -26.91 -7.11
CA LYS A 95 -15.02 -26.32 -8.14
C LYS A 95 -16.08 -25.49 -7.39
N ARG A 96 -15.92 -24.16 -7.36
CA ARG A 96 -16.91 -23.28 -6.72
C ARG A 96 -18.22 -23.40 -7.51
N ARG A 97 -19.25 -23.99 -6.90
CA ARG A 97 -20.64 -23.80 -7.34
C ARG A 97 -20.95 -22.32 -7.16
N ARG A 98 -21.34 -21.66 -8.26
CA ARG A 98 -21.97 -20.34 -8.24
C ARG A 98 -23.31 -20.52 -7.54
N SER A 99 -23.39 -20.17 -6.25
CA SER A 99 -24.68 -19.94 -5.60
C SER A 99 -25.16 -18.57 -6.04
N GLU A 100 -26.07 -18.58 -7.00
CA GLU A 100 -26.87 -17.43 -7.37
C GLU A 100 -27.99 -17.26 -6.33
N ILE A 101 -28.45 -16.01 -6.22
CA ILE A 101 -29.47 -15.46 -5.31
C ILE A 101 -28.84 -14.78 -4.09
N GLU A 102 -28.46 -13.53 -4.28
CA GLU A 102 -28.52 -12.54 -3.21
C GLU A 102 -29.76 -11.68 -3.49
N GLU A 103 -30.75 -11.85 -2.63
CA GLU A 103 -31.95 -11.03 -2.53
C GLU A 103 -31.55 -9.55 -2.42
N ARG A 104 -32.32 -8.67 -3.07
CA ARG A 104 -32.09 -7.22 -3.11
C ARG A 104 -32.44 -6.59 -1.75
N ALA A 105 -31.68 -6.94 -0.71
CA ALA A 105 -31.70 -6.23 0.55
C ALA A 105 -31.26 -4.78 0.30
N ALA A 106 -31.88 -3.83 1.00
CA ALA A 106 -31.45 -2.44 0.98
C ALA A 106 -29.97 -2.36 1.36
N ASP A 107 -29.20 -1.53 0.64
CA ASP A 107 -27.78 -1.36 0.89
C ASP A 107 -27.59 -0.81 2.33
N PRO A 108 -26.94 -1.55 3.25
CA PRO A 108 -26.75 -1.09 4.64
C PRO A 108 -25.87 0.15 4.72
N ASN A 109 -25.19 0.53 3.63
CA ASN A 109 -24.39 1.74 3.54
C ASN A 109 -25.12 2.89 2.80
N ALA A 110 -26.40 2.72 2.47
CA ALA A 110 -27.21 3.79 1.89
C ALA A 110 -27.22 5.03 2.82
N GLY A 111 -26.91 6.20 2.26
CA GLY A 111 -26.84 7.46 3.00
C GLY A 111 -25.54 7.71 3.76
N ARG A 112 -24.63 6.73 3.85
CA ARG A 112 -23.28 6.96 4.38
C ARG A 112 -22.42 7.73 3.37
N SER A 113 -21.53 8.58 3.88
CA SER A 113 -20.53 9.24 3.03
C SER A 113 -19.45 8.25 2.60
N ALA A 114 -18.86 8.47 1.42
CA ALA A 114 -17.72 7.70 0.96
C ALA A 114 -16.54 7.76 1.95
N SER A 115 -16.34 8.92 2.61
CA SER A 115 -15.31 9.09 3.64
C SER A 115 -15.58 8.22 4.88
N SER A 116 -16.82 8.10 5.34
CA SER A 116 -17.19 7.23 6.47
C SER A 116 -16.92 5.77 6.15
N CYS A 117 -17.31 5.31 4.96
CA CYS A 117 -17.05 3.95 4.51
C CYS A 117 -15.55 3.68 4.33
N SER A 118 -14.80 4.63 3.76
CA SER A 118 -13.35 4.55 3.60
C SER A 118 -12.62 4.48 4.94
N ALA A 119 -13.04 5.27 5.92
CA ALA A 119 -12.50 5.24 7.29
C ALA A 119 -12.78 3.90 7.99
N GLU A 120 -13.90 3.26 7.70
CA GLU A 120 -14.16 1.92 8.25
C GLU A 120 -13.28 0.84 7.61
N VAL A 121 -13.04 0.93 6.30
CA VAL A 121 -12.11 0.03 5.60
C VAL A 121 -10.67 0.26 6.07
N SER A 122 -10.27 1.51 6.36
CA SER A 122 -8.89 1.84 6.75
C SER A 122 -8.44 1.19 8.05
N VAL A 123 -9.39 0.83 8.93
CA VAL A 123 -9.12 0.04 10.14
C VAL A 123 -8.63 -1.37 9.80
N GLN A 124 -9.10 -1.95 8.69
CA GLN A 124 -8.73 -3.29 8.25
C GLN A 124 -7.56 -3.26 7.27
N PHE A 125 -7.47 -2.23 6.43
CA PHE A 125 -6.45 -2.08 5.41
C PHE A 125 -6.12 -0.60 5.16
N THR A 126 -4.88 -0.18 5.43
CA THR A 126 -4.49 1.24 5.52
C THR A 126 -4.74 2.05 4.24
N GLU A 127 -4.75 1.38 3.08
CA GLU A 127 -5.03 1.96 1.77
C GLU A 127 -6.45 1.57 1.28
N PRO A 128 -7.52 2.16 1.83
CA PRO A 128 -8.90 1.71 1.61
C PRO A 128 -9.33 1.78 0.16
N TRP A 129 -8.96 2.85 -0.56
CA TRP A 129 -9.31 3.00 -1.98
C TRP A 129 -8.67 1.90 -2.84
N ARG A 130 -7.39 1.57 -2.60
CA ARG A 130 -6.69 0.50 -3.33
C ARG A 130 -7.27 -0.86 -3.02
N PHE A 131 -7.48 -1.14 -1.73
CA PHE A 131 -8.10 -2.37 -1.31
C PHE A 131 -9.47 -2.55 -1.96
N CYS A 132 -10.33 -1.54 -1.88
CA CYS A 132 -11.68 -1.64 -2.41
C CYS A 132 -11.70 -1.77 -3.93
N THR A 133 -10.87 -1.03 -4.65
CA THR A 133 -10.70 -1.18 -6.10
C THR A 133 -10.25 -2.59 -6.48
N PHE A 134 -9.33 -3.19 -5.72
CA PHE A 134 -8.88 -4.57 -5.92
C PHE A 134 -9.96 -5.60 -5.54
N TYR A 135 -10.67 -5.39 -4.45
CA TYR A 135 -11.63 -6.34 -3.90
C TYR A 135 -12.89 -6.41 -4.78
N THR A 136 -13.41 -5.25 -5.23
CA THR A 136 -14.63 -5.17 -6.05
C THR A 136 -14.38 -5.38 -7.55
N ALA A 137 -13.12 -5.55 -7.99
CA ALA A 137 -12.80 -5.81 -9.40
C ALA A 137 -13.43 -7.11 -9.93
N TYR A 138 -13.64 -8.09 -9.06
CA TYR A 138 -14.27 -9.37 -9.38
C TYR A 138 -15.22 -9.78 -8.25
N PRO A 139 -16.35 -10.45 -8.54
CA PRO A 139 -17.22 -11.01 -7.50
C PRO A 139 -16.45 -11.99 -6.62
N ARG A 140 -16.62 -11.87 -5.30
CA ARG A 140 -15.97 -12.72 -4.30
C ARG A 140 -17.01 -13.33 -3.37
N THR A 141 -16.76 -14.56 -2.95
CA THR A 141 -17.61 -15.28 -2.01
C THR A 141 -17.00 -15.37 -0.61
N THR A 142 -15.77 -14.86 -0.42
CA THR A 142 -15.05 -14.84 0.86
C THR A 142 -14.44 -13.48 1.12
N SER A 143 -14.35 -13.10 2.40
CA SER A 143 -13.78 -11.84 2.87
C SER A 143 -12.38 -12.04 3.47
N PRO A 144 -11.41 -11.15 3.22
CA PRO A 144 -10.12 -11.11 3.92
C PRO A 144 -10.22 -10.56 5.34
N PHE A 145 -11.38 -10.07 5.77
CA PHE A 145 -11.60 -9.48 7.09
C PHE A 145 -12.71 -10.23 7.83
N LYS A 146 -12.38 -10.82 8.99
CA LYS A 146 -13.32 -11.62 9.81
C LYS A 146 -14.61 -10.89 10.16
N LYS A 147 -14.53 -9.57 10.33
CA LYS A 147 -15.68 -8.71 10.69
C LYS A 147 -16.78 -8.70 9.62
N TYR A 148 -16.46 -8.93 8.36
CA TYR A 148 -17.38 -8.75 7.25
C TYR A 148 -17.62 -10.04 6.48
N THR A 149 -18.88 -10.28 6.10
CA THR A 149 -19.19 -11.21 5.01
C THR A 149 -18.70 -10.64 3.67
N ALA A 150 -18.58 -11.49 2.65
CA ALA A 150 -18.10 -11.03 1.35
C ALA A 150 -19.01 -9.97 0.72
N SER A 151 -20.33 -10.07 0.90
CA SER A 151 -21.30 -9.11 0.40
C SER A 151 -21.34 -7.82 1.21
N ALA A 152 -21.27 -7.90 2.54
CA ALA A 152 -21.14 -6.72 3.39
C ALA A 152 -19.88 -5.91 3.05
N LEU A 153 -18.75 -6.59 2.85
CA LEU A 153 -17.50 -5.93 2.43
C LEU A 153 -17.60 -5.35 1.01
N THR A 154 -18.32 -6.03 0.11
CA THR A 154 -18.55 -5.51 -1.25
C THR A 154 -19.38 -4.22 -1.22
N SER A 155 -20.46 -4.19 -0.46
CA SER A 155 -21.29 -2.98 -0.27
C SER A 155 -20.47 -1.86 0.39
N LEU A 156 -19.73 -2.16 1.46
CA LEU A 156 -18.85 -1.19 2.13
C LEU A 156 -17.82 -0.58 1.16
N CYS A 157 -17.18 -1.43 0.35
CA CYS A 157 -16.20 -0.97 -0.61
C CYS A 157 -16.81 -0.17 -1.77
N LYS A 158 -18.01 -0.52 -2.25
CA LYS A 158 -18.73 0.30 -3.22
C LYS A 158 -19.02 1.69 -2.64
N CYS A 159 -19.48 1.77 -1.41
CA CYS A 159 -19.66 3.06 -0.72
C CYS A 159 -18.34 3.85 -0.65
N ALA A 160 -17.23 3.22 -0.25
CA ALA A 160 -15.93 3.88 -0.07
C ALA A 160 -15.32 4.47 -1.35
N ILE A 161 -15.58 3.86 -2.52
CA ILE A 161 -15.05 4.33 -3.82
C ILE A 161 -16.08 5.11 -4.64
N THR A 162 -17.31 5.29 -4.12
CA THR A 162 -18.33 6.07 -4.80
C THR A 162 -17.88 7.53 -4.88
N LYS A 163 -17.89 8.09 -6.09
CA LYS A 163 -17.59 9.51 -6.29
C LYS A 163 -18.61 10.34 -5.50
N PRO A 164 -18.19 11.39 -4.78
CA PRO A 164 -19.14 12.29 -4.16
C PRO A 164 -20.08 12.82 -5.25
N SER A 165 -21.37 12.51 -5.11
CA SER A 165 -22.38 13.06 -5.99
C SER A 165 -22.34 14.58 -5.83
N THR A 166 -21.90 15.30 -6.86
CA THR A 166 -22.09 16.74 -6.98
C THR A 166 -23.59 16.95 -7.11
N THR A 167 -24.27 16.99 -5.98
CA THR A 167 -25.69 17.27 -5.93
C THR A 167 -25.82 18.75 -6.22
N THR A 168 -26.01 19.10 -7.49
CA THR A 168 -26.47 20.41 -7.89
C THR A 168 -27.79 20.60 -7.15
N SER A 169 -27.77 21.41 -6.10
CA SER A 169 -28.97 21.84 -5.41
C SER A 169 -29.82 22.55 -6.46
N LYS A 170 -30.79 21.86 -7.04
CA LYS A 170 -31.89 22.52 -7.75
C LYS A 170 -32.67 23.25 -6.67
N LYS A 171 -32.24 24.48 -6.40
CA LYS A 171 -32.96 25.49 -5.64
C LYS A 171 -34.33 25.60 -6.31
N ARG A 172 -35.37 24.98 -5.72
CA ARG A 172 -36.75 25.32 -6.07
C ARG A 172 -36.89 26.79 -5.68
N LYS A 173 -37.23 27.65 -6.65
CA LYS A 173 -37.57 29.05 -6.39
C LYS A 173 -38.75 29.07 -5.41
N ALA A 174 -38.49 29.48 -4.18
CA ALA A 174 -39.49 30.06 -3.31
C ALA A 174 -39.22 31.57 -3.28
N ASP A 175 -40.34 32.29 -3.27
CA ASP A 175 -40.52 33.73 -3.35
C ASP A 175 -39.84 34.50 -2.21
N TYR A 176 -39.60 35.81 -2.42
CA TYR A 176 -39.10 36.89 -1.53
C TYR A 176 -39.15 36.67 0.01
N HIS A 177 -38.33 37.21 0.94
CA HIS A 177 -37.18 38.13 1.01
C HIS A 177 -36.71 38.14 2.49
N VAL A 178 -35.39 38.19 2.75
CA VAL A 178 -34.67 39.01 3.78
C VAL A 178 -33.19 38.61 3.78
N GLN A 179 -32.39 39.65 4.00
CA GLN A 179 -30.95 39.88 3.90
C GLN A 179 -30.02 38.97 4.76
N GLU A 180 -28.82 38.74 4.23
CA GLU A 180 -27.48 38.55 4.84
C GLU A 180 -27.34 37.82 6.19
N ASP A 181 -26.55 36.73 6.20
CA ASP A 181 -25.26 36.69 6.93
C ASP A 181 -24.53 35.33 6.77
N PHE A 182 -23.20 35.41 6.79
CA PHE A 182 -22.23 34.31 7.00
C PHE A 182 -21.82 33.42 5.81
N ASN A 183 -21.22 34.05 4.79
CA ASN A 183 -20.15 33.44 4.00
C ASN A 183 -18.81 33.69 4.70
N ASP A 184 -18.52 32.96 5.78
CA ASP A 184 -17.27 33.10 6.51
C ASP A 184 -16.86 31.78 7.21
N LYS A 185 -16.33 30.82 6.43
CA LYS A 185 -15.50 29.71 6.98
C LYS A 185 -14.70 28.88 5.96
N TYR A 186 -14.43 29.38 4.76
CA TYR A 186 -13.65 28.63 3.76
C TYR A 186 -12.65 29.50 2.98
N GLN A 187 -12.14 30.56 3.60
CA GLN A 187 -11.11 31.40 2.99
C GLN A 187 -10.04 31.97 3.94
N GLU A 188 -9.88 31.43 5.15
CA GLU A 188 -8.73 31.77 6.02
C GLU A 188 -7.64 30.69 6.10
N ASP A 189 -7.92 29.42 5.80
CA ASP A 189 -6.90 28.35 5.96
C ASP A 189 -5.87 28.27 4.82
N LYS A 190 -5.90 29.20 3.85
CA LYS A 190 -4.91 29.26 2.74
C LYS A 190 -3.96 30.46 2.78
N TYR A 191 -4.04 31.31 3.79
CA TYR A 191 -3.10 32.43 3.96
C TYR A 191 -2.14 32.26 5.15
N PHE A 192 -2.28 31.21 5.96
CA PHE A 192 -1.48 31.02 7.18
C PHE A 192 -0.22 30.13 7.00
N ASP A 193 -0.11 29.34 5.93
CA ASP A 193 1.08 28.49 5.71
C ASP A 193 2.24 29.19 5.00
N GLN A 194 2.06 30.43 4.53
CA GLN A 194 3.12 31.18 3.85
C GLN A 194 3.87 32.18 4.75
N ALA A 195 3.40 32.40 5.98
CA ALA A 195 4.10 33.23 6.98
C ALA A 195 5.10 32.45 7.85
N SER A 196 5.03 31.11 7.89
CA SER A 196 5.90 30.28 8.74
C SER A 196 7.28 29.99 8.15
N ASN A 197 7.54 30.35 6.88
CA ASN A 197 8.85 30.21 6.24
C ASN A 197 9.61 31.54 6.08
N SER A 198 9.19 32.62 6.74
CA SER A 198 9.91 33.91 6.72
C SER A 198 10.25 34.48 8.10
N ALA A 199 9.99 33.74 9.20
CA ALA A 199 10.29 34.18 10.56
C ALA A 199 11.54 33.52 11.21
N GLU A 200 12.30 32.69 10.48
CA GLU A 200 13.61 32.17 10.93
C GLU A 200 14.81 32.83 10.23
N ALA A 201 14.59 33.93 9.50
CA ALA A 201 15.68 34.73 8.89
C ALA A 201 15.94 36.08 9.60
N GLY A 202 15.25 36.37 10.71
CA GLY A 202 15.22 37.71 11.30
C GLY A 202 15.67 37.85 12.75
N ASN A 203 16.11 36.80 13.43
CA ASN A 203 16.47 36.86 14.86
C ASN A 203 17.96 36.56 15.14
N ASN A 204 18.84 37.06 14.26
CA ASN A 204 20.29 36.94 14.44
C ASN A 204 21.00 38.31 14.30
N GLN A 205 20.35 39.40 14.74
CA GLN A 205 20.97 40.73 14.76
C GLN A 205 20.71 41.58 16.01
N GLN A 206 20.05 41.07 17.06
CA GLN A 206 19.89 41.81 18.32
C GLN A 206 20.50 41.09 19.53
N GLN A 207 21.75 40.63 19.40
CA GLN A 207 22.59 40.18 20.53
C GLN A 207 24.10 40.45 20.29
N LYS A 208 24.43 41.61 19.72
CA LYS A 208 25.82 42.12 19.67
C LYS A 208 25.85 43.64 19.90
N ALA A 209 25.44 44.05 21.09
CA ALA A 209 25.75 45.34 21.69
C ALA A 209 25.52 45.19 23.20
N ASP A 210 26.47 44.51 23.87
CA ASP A 210 26.76 44.56 25.31
C ASP A 210 27.75 43.42 25.62
N ASN A 211 29.00 43.62 25.17
CA ASN A 211 30.24 43.00 25.68
C ASN A 211 31.39 43.50 24.79
N ASP A 212 31.77 44.76 25.00
CA ASP A 212 33.14 45.32 25.05
C ASP A 212 33.06 46.85 25.19
#